data_AF-A0A3N5YYH0-F1
#
_entry.id   AF-A0A3N5YYH0-F1
#
_cell.length_a   1.000
_cell.length_b   1.000
_cell.length_c   1.000
_cell.angle_alpha   90.00
_cell.angle_beta   90.00
_cell.angle_gamma   90.00
#
_symmetry.space_group_name_H-M   'P 1'
#
loop_
_entity.id
_entity.type
_entity.pdbx_description
1 polymer ?
#
loop_
_entity_poly.entity_id
_entity_poly.type
_entity_poly.pdbx_seq_one_letter_code
_entity_poly.pdbx_strand_id
1 'polypeptide(L)'
;VIQSDVYVFACGPWLPKLFPDLLAGRINPTRQEVFFIGIPFGEPRFAAPDLPTWIDFPEEVYGLPDIESRGLKVAFDRHGPPFDPDTGDRIVNSDSIRAVKAFVARRFPALKGAPVVETRVCQYENTSNGDFLVDRHPRYQNIWLVGGGSGHGFKHGPAMGEYVAAQILGQGTFEPRFSLKTKGTVQKRTVY
;
A
#
# COMPACT_ATOMS: atom_id res chain seq x y z
N VAL A 1 27.10 -10.30 13.08
CA VAL A 1 26.07 -9.80 14.03
C VAL A 1 26.07 -8.29 13.94
N ILE A 2 24.91 -7.66 13.77
CA ILE A 2 24.79 -6.19 13.78
C ILE A 2 24.44 -5.77 15.21
N GLN A 3 25.17 -4.81 15.77
CA GLN A 3 24.95 -4.26 17.11
C GLN A 3 24.60 -2.77 17.01
N SER A 4 23.60 -2.34 17.77
CA SER A 4 23.11 -0.96 17.83
C SER A 4 22.43 -0.70 19.17
N ASP A 5 22.43 0.55 19.60
CA ASP A 5 21.68 1.03 20.78
C ASP A 5 20.18 1.03 20.53
N VAL A 6 19.75 1.20 19.27
CA VAL A 6 18.35 1.25 18.84
C VAL A 6 18.16 0.45 17.55
N TYR A 7 17.06 -0.31 17.47
CA TYR A 7 16.63 -1.04 16.27
C TYR A 7 15.26 -0.52 15.83
N VAL A 8 15.12 -0.23 14.54
CA VAL A 8 13.85 0.19 13.93
C VAL A 8 13.42 -0.89 12.94
N PHE A 9 12.32 -1.56 13.23
CA PHE A 9 11.71 -2.53 12.34
C PHE A 9 10.63 -1.84 11.52
N ALA A 10 11.00 -1.44 10.30
CA ALA A 10 10.14 -0.85 9.29
C ALA A 10 9.89 -1.82 8.11
N CYS A 11 9.66 -3.10 8.42
CA CYS A 11 9.71 -4.19 7.45
C CYS A 11 8.38 -4.44 6.71
N GLY A 12 7.48 -3.45 6.70
CA GLY A 12 6.19 -3.51 6.01
C GLY A 12 5.44 -4.83 6.26
N PRO A 13 4.97 -5.53 5.20
CA PRO A 13 4.17 -6.74 5.33
C PRO A 13 4.87 -7.92 6.01
N TRP A 14 6.19 -7.87 6.23
CA TRP A 14 6.91 -8.88 7.01
C TRP A 14 6.83 -8.67 8.54
N LEU A 15 6.39 -7.50 9.02
CA LEU A 15 6.24 -7.23 10.47
C LEU A 15 5.48 -8.31 11.24
N PRO A 16 4.29 -8.80 10.81
CA PRO A 16 3.59 -9.88 11.50
C PRO A 16 4.35 -11.22 11.49
N LYS A 17 5.28 -11.44 10.57
CA LYS A 17 6.13 -12.64 10.55
C LYS A 17 7.34 -12.50 11.46
N LEU A 18 7.90 -11.29 11.57
CA LEU A 18 9.03 -11.00 12.46
C LEU A 18 8.62 -10.95 13.95
N PHE A 19 7.39 -10.52 14.24
CA PHE A 19 6.86 -10.43 15.60
C PHE A 19 5.50 -11.13 15.72
N PRO A 20 5.43 -12.46 15.52
CA PRO A 20 4.16 -13.18 15.41
C PRO A 20 3.29 -13.06 16.66
N ASP A 21 3.88 -13.21 17.84
CA ASP A 21 3.16 -13.10 19.13
C ASP A 21 2.51 -11.72 19.33
N LEU A 22 3.04 -10.70 18.68
CA LEU A 22 2.61 -9.31 18.86
C LEU A 22 1.69 -8.84 17.75
N LEU A 23 1.99 -9.21 16.50
CA LEU A 23 1.46 -8.55 15.30
C LEU A 23 0.67 -9.48 14.36
N ALA A 24 0.72 -10.81 14.49
CA ALA A 24 0.11 -11.77 13.54
C ALA A 24 -1.42 -11.66 13.38
N GLY A 25 -2.12 -10.94 14.25
CA GLY A 25 -3.54 -10.60 14.08
C GLY A 25 -3.82 -9.09 13.98
N ARG A 26 -2.81 -8.25 14.19
CA ARG A 26 -2.95 -6.78 14.26
C ARG A 26 -2.56 -6.09 12.96
N ILE A 27 -1.65 -6.69 12.20
CA ILE A 27 -1.25 -6.26 10.86
C ILE A 27 -1.57 -7.39 9.89
N ASN A 28 -2.36 -7.07 8.87
CA ASN A 28 -2.88 -8.03 7.91
C ASN A 28 -2.43 -7.65 6.49
N PRO A 29 -1.37 -8.28 5.97
CA PRO A 29 -0.95 -8.13 4.60
C PRO A 29 -2.03 -8.61 3.63
N THR A 30 -2.43 -7.76 2.69
CA THR A 30 -3.36 -8.10 1.61
C THR A 30 -2.74 -7.85 0.25
N ARG A 31 -3.11 -8.70 -0.70
CA ARG A 31 -2.70 -8.63 -2.10
C ARG A 31 -3.39 -7.45 -2.77
N GLN A 32 -2.63 -6.64 -3.49
CA GLN A 32 -3.13 -5.57 -4.34
C GLN A 32 -2.61 -5.76 -5.76
N GLU A 33 -3.43 -5.46 -6.76
CA GLU A 33 -3.06 -5.62 -8.17
C GLU A 33 -3.11 -4.28 -8.90
N VAL A 34 -2.06 -4.01 -9.68
CA VAL A 34 -1.91 -2.80 -10.47
C VAL A 34 -1.65 -3.20 -11.91
N PHE A 35 -2.31 -2.51 -12.82
CA PHE A 35 -2.22 -2.74 -14.25
C PHE A 35 -1.75 -1.47 -14.94
N PHE A 36 -0.96 -1.63 -15.99
CA PHE A 36 -0.58 -0.54 -16.88
C PHE A 36 -1.08 -0.87 -18.29
N ILE A 37 -1.88 0.04 -18.84
CA ILE A 37 -2.48 -0.09 -20.16
C ILE A 37 -1.61 0.63 -21.16
N GLY A 38 -1.27 -0.06 -22.25
CA GLY A 38 -0.49 0.52 -23.34
C GLY A 38 -1.21 1.70 -23.96
N ILE A 39 -0.49 2.80 -24.13
CA ILE A 39 -0.98 4.01 -24.79
C ILE A 39 -0.36 4.08 -26.19
N PRO A 40 -1.14 4.37 -27.24
CA PRO A 40 -0.58 4.58 -28.57
C PRO A 40 0.46 5.69 -28.58
N PHE A 41 1.50 5.54 -29.40
CA PHE A 41 2.55 6.55 -29.53
C PHE A 41 1.97 7.91 -29.93
N GLY A 42 2.42 8.98 -29.27
CA GLY A 42 2.01 10.34 -29.60
C GLY A 42 0.61 10.73 -29.08
N GLU A 43 0.06 10.00 -28.10
CA GLU A 43 -1.21 10.35 -27.45
C GLU A 43 -1.00 11.12 -26.13
N PRO A 44 -0.89 12.46 -26.15
CA PRO A 44 -0.61 13.25 -24.94
C PRO A 44 -1.78 13.24 -23.95
N ARG A 45 -3.01 12.95 -24.43
CA ARG A 45 -4.26 13.00 -23.66
C ARG A 45 -4.30 12.05 -22.45
N PHE A 46 -3.42 11.06 -22.41
CA PHE A 46 -3.32 10.10 -21.29
C PHE A 46 -2.12 10.35 -20.39
N ALA A 47 -1.30 11.37 -20.68
CA ALA A 47 -0.14 11.76 -19.89
C ALA A 47 -0.45 13.02 -19.06
N ALA A 48 0.41 13.32 -18.08
CA ALA A 48 0.37 14.61 -17.41
C ALA A 48 0.86 15.73 -18.36
N PRO A 49 0.25 16.93 -18.36
CA PRO A 49 -0.82 17.38 -17.47
C PRO A 49 -2.26 17.11 -17.96
N ASP A 50 -2.44 16.58 -19.19
CA ASP A 50 -3.76 16.46 -19.84
C ASP A 50 -4.71 15.50 -19.11
N LEU A 51 -4.18 14.46 -18.46
CA LEU A 51 -4.93 13.57 -17.59
C LEU A 51 -4.41 13.67 -16.14
N PRO A 52 -5.24 14.06 -15.16
CA PRO A 52 -4.85 14.04 -13.75
C PRO A 52 -4.90 12.62 -13.18
N THR A 53 -4.34 12.43 -11.98
CA THR A 53 -4.71 11.30 -11.13
C THR A 53 -6.21 11.33 -10.86
N TRP A 54 -6.87 10.18 -10.93
CA TRP A 54 -8.32 10.08 -10.83
C TRP A 54 -8.76 8.92 -9.93
N ILE A 55 -9.98 9.03 -9.41
CA ILE A 55 -10.67 8.01 -8.64
C ILE A 55 -12.12 7.91 -9.11
N ASP A 56 -12.60 6.68 -9.19
CA ASP A 56 -13.96 6.29 -9.53
C ASP A 56 -14.55 5.56 -8.33
N PHE A 57 -15.15 6.33 -7.41
CA PHE A 57 -15.67 5.82 -6.14
C PHE A 57 -16.71 4.69 -6.32
N PRO A 58 -17.71 4.78 -7.22
CA PRO A 58 -18.71 3.71 -7.40
C PRO A 58 -18.13 2.35 -7.80
N GLU A 59 -17.05 2.33 -8.60
CA GLU A 59 -16.42 1.08 -9.04
C GLU A 59 -15.20 0.68 -8.18
N GLU A 60 -14.79 1.54 -7.24
CA GLU A 60 -13.60 1.42 -6.40
C GLU A 60 -12.32 1.26 -7.23
N VAL A 61 -12.15 2.12 -8.24
CA VAL A 61 -11.00 2.12 -9.14
C VAL A 61 -10.30 3.46 -9.09
N TYR A 62 -8.98 3.46 -9.10
CA TYR A 62 -8.19 4.68 -9.27
C TYR A 62 -7.12 4.48 -10.32
N GLY A 63 -6.58 5.59 -10.83
CA GLY A 63 -5.53 5.53 -11.82
C GLY A 63 -4.67 6.78 -11.83
N LEU A 64 -3.51 6.60 -12.45
CA LEU A 64 -2.55 7.67 -12.70
C LEU A 64 -2.34 7.76 -14.20
N PRO A 65 -2.07 8.97 -14.74
CA PRO A 65 -1.70 9.14 -16.13
C PRO A 65 -0.42 8.36 -16.47
N ASP A 66 -0.09 8.33 -17.75
CA ASP A 66 1.22 7.88 -18.19
C ASP A 66 2.32 8.73 -17.56
N ILE A 67 3.16 8.08 -16.78
CA ILE A 67 4.31 8.66 -16.12
C ILE A 67 5.50 7.81 -16.55
N GLU A 68 6.52 8.46 -17.13
CA GLU A 68 7.74 7.81 -17.62
C GLU A 68 7.47 6.71 -18.67
N SER A 69 6.43 6.90 -19.50
CA SER A 69 6.07 5.98 -20.60
C SER A 69 5.77 4.55 -20.15
N ARG A 70 5.21 4.40 -18.95
CA ARG A 70 4.81 3.12 -18.37
C ARG A 70 3.40 2.70 -18.77
N GLY A 71 2.61 3.61 -19.32
CA GLY A 71 1.21 3.39 -19.67
C GLY A 71 0.23 3.95 -18.62
N LEU A 72 -1.06 3.95 -18.95
CA LEU A 72 -2.12 4.38 -18.04
C LEU A 72 -2.19 3.37 -16.88
N LYS A 73 -1.86 3.83 -15.67
CA LYS A 73 -1.95 2.99 -14.47
C LYS A 73 -3.42 2.91 -14.02
N VAL A 74 -3.90 1.69 -13.78
CA VAL A 74 -5.24 1.40 -13.25
C VAL A 74 -5.13 0.37 -12.13
N ALA A 75 -5.80 0.61 -11.01
CA ALA A 75 -5.84 -0.32 -9.88
C ALA A 75 -7.21 -0.30 -9.20
N PHE A 76 -7.60 -1.45 -8.66
CA PHE A 76 -8.78 -1.58 -7.81
C PHE A 76 -8.38 -1.29 -6.36
N ASP A 77 -9.15 -0.49 -5.63
CA ASP A 77 -8.87 -0.14 -4.23
C ASP A 77 -9.47 -1.14 -3.22
N ARG A 78 -10.11 -2.19 -3.73
CA ARG A 78 -10.67 -3.26 -2.90
C ARG A 78 -9.55 -4.02 -2.19
N HIS A 79 -9.74 -4.33 -0.91
CA HIS A 79 -8.83 -5.22 -0.22
C HIS A 79 -8.86 -6.61 -0.88
N GLY A 80 -7.75 -6.99 -1.51
CA GLY A 80 -7.57 -8.33 -2.02
C GLY A 80 -7.37 -9.38 -0.92
N PRO A 81 -7.17 -10.64 -1.31
CA PRO A 81 -7.00 -11.74 -0.35
C PRO A 81 -5.76 -11.55 0.53
N PRO A 82 -5.68 -12.27 1.67
CA PRO A 82 -4.45 -12.36 2.46
C PRO A 82 -3.24 -12.70 1.58
N PHE A 83 -2.09 -12.10 1.90
CA PHE A 83 -0.87 -12.27 1.12
C PHE A 83 0.32 -12.63 2.01
N ASP A 84 1.00 -13.73 1.73
CA ASP A 84 2.29 -14.02 2.35
C ASP A 84 3.40 -13.29 1.58
N PRO A 85 4.18 -12.40 2.19
CA PRO A 85 5.19 -11.63 1.49
C PRO A 85 6.41 -12.45 1.03
N ASP A 86 6.66 -13.63 1.62
CA ASP A 86 7.74 -14.54 1.22
C ASP A 86 7.34 -15.43 0.04
N THR A 87 6.12 -15.97 0.07
CA THR A 87 5.69 -17.05 -0.84
C THR A 87 4.58 -16.66 -1.80
N GLY A 88 3.95 -15.50 -1.60
CA GLY A 88 2.83 -15.05 -2.42
C GLY A 88 3.21 -14.86 -3.89
N ASP A 89 2.39 -15.43 -4.78
CA ASP A 89 2.55 -15.28 -6.21
C ASP A 89 2.41 -13.80 -6.63
N ARG A 90 3.29 -13.31 -7.49
CA ARG A 90 3.27 -11.93 -7.99
C ARG A 90 2.74 -11.83 -9.42
N ILE A 91 2.13 -12.89 -9.92
CA ILE A 91 1.45 -12.95 -11.23
C ILE A 91 -0.04 -12.71 -11.02
N VAL A 92 -0.61 -11.77 -11.78
CA VAL A 92 -2.06 -11.50 -11.77
C VAL A 92 -2.82 -12.61 -12.49
N ASN A 93 -4.04 -12.89 -12.06
CA ASN A 93 -4.87 -13.90 -12.70
C ASN A 93 -5.61 -13.35 -13.94
N SER A 94 -6.15 -14.27 -14.75
CA SER A 94 -6.85 -13.91 -15.99
C SER A 94 -8.15 -13.11 -15.74
N ASP A 95 -8.77 -13.27 -14.58
CA ASP A 95 -10.05 -12.65 -14.25
C ASP A 95 -9.85 -11.16 -13.96
N SER A 96 -8.81 -10.82 -13.20
CA SER A 96 -8.40 -9.43 -12.96
C SER A 96 -8.00 -8.71 -14.24
N ILE A 97 -7.30 -9.39 -15.16
CA ILE A 97 -6.99 -8.85 -16.49
C ILE A 97 -8.27 -8.57 -17.28
N ARG A 98 -9.25 -9.48 -17.25
CA ARG A 98 -10.55 -9.26 -17.90
C ARG A 98 -11.30 -8.09 -17.26
N ALA A 99 -11.29 -7.99 -15.94
CA ALA A 99 -11.95 -6.92 -15.20
C ALA A 99 -11.37 -5.55 -15.54
N VAL A 100 -10.04 -5.39 -15.51
CA VAL A 100 -9.41 -4.11 -15.83
C VAL A 100 -9.63 -3.73 -17.30
N LYS A 101 -9.54 -4.68 -18.23
CA LYS A 101 -9.83 -4.42 -19.66
C LYS A 101 -11.27 -4.00 -19.87
N ALA A 102 -12.23 -4.62 -19.16
CA ALA A 102 -13.63 -4.24 -19.23
C ALA A 102 -13.86 -2.83 -18.68
N PHE A 103 -13.22 -2.47 -17.56
CA PHE A 103 -13.27 -1.12 -17.00
C PHE A 103 -12.71 -0.09 -17.99
N VAL A 104 -11.50 -0.33 -18.51
CA VAL A 104 -10.82 0.56 -19.47
C VAL A 104 -11.65 0.72 -20.73
N ALA A 105 -12.22 -0.35 -21.28
CA ALA A 105 -13.08 -0.25 -22.47
C ALA A 105 -14.32 0.64 -22.26
N ARG A 106 -14.84 0.73 -21.03
CA ARG A 106 -15.99 1.59 -20.68
C ARG A 106 -15.57 3.03 -20.37
N ARG A 107 -14.56 3.22 -19.51
CA ARG A 107 -14.16 4.53 -18.98
C ARG A 107 -13.13 5.26 -19.84
N PHE A 108 -12.35 4.52 -20.62
CA PHE A 108 -11.36 5.03 -21.57
C PHE A 108 -11.56 4.37 -22.95
N PRO A 109 -12.66 4.66 -23.68
CA PRO A 109 -13.00 3.95 -24.92
C PRO A 109 -11.93 4.02 -26.01
N ALA A 110 -11.13 5.10 -26.03
CA ALA A 110 -9.99 5.24 -26.95
C ALA A 110 -8.85 4.24 -26.69
N LEU A 111 -8.78 3.64 -25.49
CA LEU A 111 -7.89 2.55 -25.13
C LEU A 111 -8.58 1.18 -25.16
N LYS A 112 -9.79 1.09 -25.73
CA LYS A 112 -10.49 -0.20 -25.87
C LYS A 112 -9.65 -1.15 -26.73
N GLY A 113 -9.34 -2.31 -26.17
CA GLY A 113 -8.52 -3.32 -26.85
C GLY A 113 -7.01 -3.10 -26.72
N ALA A 114 -6.56 -2.02 -26.05
CA ALA A 114 -5.16 -1.80 -25.77
C ALA A 114 -4.58 -2.96 -24.91
N PRO A 115 -3.30 -3.31 -25.11
CA PRO A 115 -2.65 -4.35 -24.32
C PRO A 115 -2.45 -3.89 -22.87
N VAL A 116 -2.44 -4.85 -21.95
CA VAL A 116 -1.85 -4.65 -20.63
C VAL A 116 -0.35 -4.86 -20.81
N VAL A 117 0.44 -3.80 -20.64
CA VAL A 117 1.88 -3.80 -20.92
C VAL A 117 2.71 -4.15 -19.68
N GLU A 118 2.15 -3.91 -18.50
CA GLU A 118 2.79 -4.26 -17.23
C GLU A 118 1.71 -4.60 -16.19
N THR A 119 2.03 -5.54 -15.31
CA THR A 119 1.22 -5.85 -14.12
C THR A 119 2.12 -5.93 -12.90
N ARG A 120 1.63 -5.49 -11.75
CA ARG A 120 2.32 -5.63 -10.47
C ARG A 120 1.37 -6.16 -9.41
N VAL A 121 1.91 -7.00 -8.54
CA VAL A 121 1.26 -7.37 -7.28
C VAL A 121 2.00 -6.64 -6.16
N CYS A 122 1.28 -5.79 -5.45
CA CYS A 122 1.74 -5.05 -4.28
C CYS A 122 1.07 -5.58 -3.01
N GLN A 123 1.52 -5.10 -1.85
CA GLN A 123 0.99 -5.47 -0.54
C GLN A 123 0.52 -4.24 0.21
N TYR A 124 -0.65 -4.34 0.84
CA TYR A 124 -1.04 -3.44 1.92
C TYR A 124 -0.85 -4.15 3.25
N GLU A 125 -0.16 -3.54 4.20
CA GLU A 125 -0.08 -4.01 5.59
C GLU A 125 -1.13 -3.29 6.45
N ASN A 126 -2.32 -3.88 6.54
CA ASN A 126 -3.48 -3.21 7.12
C ASN A 126 -3.55 -3.41 8.64
N THR A 127 -3.67 -2.31 9.39
CA THR A 127 -4.06 -2.36 10.81
C THR A 127 -5.58 -2.43 10.96
N SER A 128 -6.07 -2.82 12.14
CA SER A 128 -7.51 -2.92 12.42
C SER A 128 -8.30 -1.62 12.21
N ASN A 129 -7.63 -0.48 12.35
CA ASN A 129 -8.21 0.85 12.32
C ASN A 129 -7.68 1.74 11.16
N GLY A 130 -6.76 1.24 10.35
CA GLY A 130 -6.17 1.98 9.22
C GLY A 130 -5.10 3.01 9.59
N ASP A 131 -4.83 3.23 10.88
CA ASP A 131 -3.76 4.12 11.34
C ASP A 131 -2.40 3.40 11.33
N PHE A 132 -1.32 4.17 11.20
CA PHE A 132 0.05 3.69 11.35
C PHE A 132 0.32 3.03 12.71
N LEU A 133 1.32 2.16 12.78
CA LEU A 133 1.96 1.70 14.01
C LEU A 133 3.33 2.38 14.12
N VAL A 134 3.52 3.17 15.18
CA VAL A 134 4.83 3.71 15.57
C VAL A 134 4.91 3.63 17.09
N ASP A 135 5.52 2.57 17.60
CA ASP A 135 5.60 2.33 19.03
C ASP A 135 6.80 1.45 19.39
N ARG A 136 7.15 1.42 20.68
CA ARG A 136 8.20 0.53 21.18
C ARG A 136 7.68 -0.88 21.40
N HIS A 137 8.56 -1.86 21.28
CA HIS A 137 8.25 -3.21 21.69
C HIS A 137 8.04 -3.27 23.22
N PRO A 138 6.96 -3.89 23.73
CA PRO A 138 6.60 -3.80 25.15
C PRO A 138 7.63 -4.43 26.11
N ARG A 139 8.43 -5.40 25.62
CA ARG A 139 9.49 -6.05 26.40
C ARG A 139 10.89 -5.48 26.15
N TYR A 140 11.10 -4.79 25.03
CA TYR A 140 12.44 -4.41 24.57
C TYR A 140 12.45 -2.93 24.21
N GLN A 141 12.93 -2.09 25.13
CA GLN A 141 12.82 -0.63 25.04
C GLN A 141 13.66 -0.01 23.91
N ASN A 142 14.64 -0.75 23.40
CA ASN A 142 15.48 -0.34 22.27
C ASN A 142 14.92 -0.76 20.90
N ILE A 143 13.74 -1.41 20.85
CA ILE A 143 13.11 -1.82 19.60
C ILE A 143 11.90 -0.93 19.30
N TRP A 144 11.91 -0.34 18.12
CA TRP A 144 10.78 0.38 17.53
C TRP A 144 10.12 -0.44 16.43
N LEU A 145 8.79 -0.43 16.43
CA LEU A 145 7.94 -1.03 15.41
C LEU A 145 7.33 0.11 14.60
N VAL A 146 7.59 0.13 13.29
CA VAL A 146 7.12 1.16 12.36
C VAL A 146 6.43 0.49 11.17
N GLY A 147 5.13 0.70 11.00
CA GLY A 147 4.40 0.08 9.89
C GLY A 147 2.92 0.39 9.92
N GLY A 148 2.09 -0.56 9.48
CA GLY A 148 0.65 -0.37 9.43
C GLY A 148 0.21 0.67 8.41
N GLY A 149 0.95 0.80 7.30
CA GLY A 149 0.72 1.83 6.28
C GLY A 149 -0.67 1.80 5.63
N SER A 150 -1.42 0.68 5.75
CA SER A 150 -2.85 0.57 5.45
C SER A 150 -3.30 1.19 4.11
N GLY A 151 -2.45 1.09 3.09
CA GLY A 151 -2.70 1.60 1.73
C GLY A 151 -2.42 3.09 1.51
N HIS A 152 -2.00 3.84 2.54
CA HIS A 152 -1.75 5.28 2.42
C HIS A 152 -0.34 5.73 2.81
N GLY A 153 0.52 4.83 3.30
CA GLY A 153 1.84 5.18 3.83
C GLY A 153 2.82 5.86 2.84
N PHE A 154 2.72 5.61 1.54
CA PHE A 154 3.67 6.17 0.55
C PHE A 154 3.72 7.70 0.60
N LYS A 155 2.56 8.38 0.64
CA LYS A 155 2.49 9.86 0.65
C LYS A 155 3.07 10.49 1.92
N HIS A 156 3.19 9.69 2.99
CA HIS A 156 3.63 10.13 4.30
C HIS A 156 5.11 9.83 4.58
N GLY A 157 5.82 9.17 3.66
CA GLY A 157 7.20 8.67 3.88
C GLY A 157 8.17 9.68 4.51
N PRO A 158 8.35 10.89 3.93
CA PRO A 158 9.25 11.89 4.50
C PRO A 158 8.86 12.33 5.92
N ALA A 159 7.60 12.71 6.11
CA ALA A 159 7.09 13.15 7.42
C ALA A 159 7.11 12.03 8.47
N MET A 160 6.88 10.78 8.05
CA MET A 160 6.96 9.60 8.92
C MET A 160 8.39 9.37 9.39
N GLY A 161 9.39 9.56 8.52
CA GLY A 161 10.80 9.46 8.90
C GLY A 161 11.19 10.49 9.96
N GLU A 162 10.81 11.76 9.76
CA GLU A 162 11.03 12.84 10.73
C GLU A 162 10.32 12.54 12.06
N TYR A 163 9.06 12.11 12.00
CA TYR A 163 8.29 11.74 13.18
C TYR A 163 8.97 10.62 13.98
N VAL A 164 9.33 9.51 13.33
CA VAL A 164 10.00 8.37 13.96
C VAL A 164 11.34 8.80 14.59
N ALA A 165 12.14 9.59 13.87
CA ALA A 165 13.40 10.09 14.41
C ALA A 165 13.19 10.94 15.66
N ALA A 166 12.22 11.86 15.66
CA ALA A 166 11.90 12.69 16.82
C ALA A 166 11.41 11.85 18.02
N GLN A 167 10.62 10.79 17.79
CA GLN A 167 10.20 9.88 18.86
C GLN A 167 11.39 9.11 19.45
N ILE A 168 12.32 8.65 18.61
CA ILE A 168 13.54 7.94 19.06
C ILE A 168 14.43 8.86 19.90
N LEU A 169 14.62 10.11 19.46
CA LEU A 169 15.44 11.11 20.15
C LEU A 169 14.77 11.72 21.39
N GLY A 170 13.52 11.36 21.69
CA GLY A 170 12.75 11.93 22.80
C GLY A 170 12.37 13.40 22.63
N GLN A 171 12.31 13.87 21.37
CA GLN A 171 12.04 15.26 21.00
C GLN A 171 10.63 15.46 20.41
N GLY A 172 9.94 14.36 20.08
CA GLY A 172 8.62 14.40 19.45
C GLY A 172 7.47 14.29 20.46
N THR A 173 6.33 14.88 20.11
CA THR A 173 5.05 14.61 20.78
C THR A 173 4.46 13.30 20.27
N PHE A 174 4.22 12.35 21.15
CA PHE A 174 3.68 11.04 20.77
C PHE A 174 2.21 11.15 20.32
N GLU A 175 1.89 10.58 19.16
CA GLU A 175 0.52 10.45 18.64
C GLU A 175 -0.12 9.15 19.17
N PRO A 176 -1.10 9.22 20.10
CA PRO A 176 -1.67 8.03 20.72
C PRO A 176 -2.34 7.07 19.74
N ARG A 177 -2.85 7.57 18.61
CA ARG A 177 -3.45 6.74 17.55
C ARG A 177 -2.44 5.75 16.95
N PHE A 178 -1.16 6.09 16.94
CA PHE A 178 -0.11 5.24 16.37
C PHE A 178 0.44 4.19 17.33
N SER A 179 0.01 4.21 18.60
CA SER A 179 0.44 3.22 19.58
C SER A 179 0.01 1.79 19.22
N LEU A 180 0.77 0.81 19.69
CA LEU A 180 0.44 -0.60 19.57
C LEU A 180 -0.91 -0.94 20.24
N LYS A 181 -1.24 -0.24 21.33
CA LYS A 181 -2.46 -0.43 22.11
C LYS A 181 -3.74 -0.24 21.27
N THR A 182 -3.71 0.62 20.24
CA THR A 182 -4.88 0.89 19.40
C THR A 182 -5.11 -0.15 18.30
N LYS A 183 -4.13 -1.05 18.05
CA LYS A 183 -4.18 -2.00 16.94
C LYS A 183 -4.89 -3.28 17.36
N GLY A 184 -6.21 -3.33 17.27
CA GLY A 184 -7.00 -4.53 17.58
C GLY A 184 -6.70 -5.72 16.65
N THR A 185 -7.27 -6.88 16.97
CA THR A 185 -7.20 -8.09 16.14
C THR A 185 -8.43 -8.27 15.23
N VAL A 186 -9.46 -7.45 15.44
CA VAL A 186 -10.67 -7.45 14.62
C VAL A 186 -10.59 -6.26 13.67
N GLN A 187 -10.64 -6.52 12.36
CA GLN A 187 -10.71 -5.49 11.33
C GLN A 187 -12.03 -4.73 11.48
N LYS A 188 -11.96 -3.45 11.88
CA LYS A 188 -13.12 -2.55 12.00
C LYS A 188 -13.00 -1.34 11.09
N ARG A 189 -12.19 -1.44 10.04
CA ARG A 189 -11.98 -0.34 9.10
C ARG A 189 -13.21 -0.21 8.20
N THR A 190 -14.01 0.83 8.44
CA THR A 190 -14.91 1.39 7.44
C THR A 190 -14.07 2.21 6.47
N VAL A 191 -13.95 1.74 5.23
CA VAL A 191 -13.45 2.57 4.13
C VAL A 191 -14.62 3.50 3.77
N TYR A 192 -14.44 4.81 3.96
CA TYR A 192 -15.39 5.83 3.50
C TYR A 192 -14.89 6.39 2.17
#